data_AF-K9VI90-F1
#
_entry.id   AF-K9VI90-F1
#
_cell.length_a   1.000
_cell.length_b   1.000
_cell.length_c   1.000
_cell.angle_alpha   90.00
_cell.angle_beta   90.00
_cell.angle_gamma   90.00
#
_symmetry.space_group_name_H-M   'P 1'
#
loop_
_entity.id
_entity.type
_entity.pdbx_description
1 polymer ?
#
loop_
_entity_poly.entity_id
_entity_poly.type
_entity_poly.pdbx_seq_one_letter_code
_entity_poly.pdbx_strand_id
1 'polypeptide(L)'
;MGYSVADIGCWCFNGVDALRSQVETMIQPVILEKLAELPESLQTEVLHYIEFLIEKQAKNSNQEKPTKRGGLGIWKGKIWMSDDFDEPLEDLKDYM
;
A
#
# COMPACT_ATOMS: atom_id res chain seq x y z
N MET A 1 -1.48 -57.33 -15.47
CA MET A 1 -1.13 -56.10 -14.72
C MET A 1 -1.01 -54.96 -15.71
N GLY A 2 -1.92 -54.00 -15.67
CA GLY A 2 -1.99 -52.88 -16.58
C GLY A 2 -2.74 -51.72 -15.91
N TYR A 3 -2.47 -50.50 -16.41
CA TYR A 3 -2.95 -49.16 -15.99
C TYR A 3 -2.29 -48.59 -14.73
N SER A 4 -1.90 -47.32 -14.61
CA SER A 4 -1.43 -46.23 -15.50
C SER A 4 -1.12 -45.08 -14.51
N VAL A 5 0.06 -44.44 -14.58
CA VAL A 5 0.49 -43.39 -13.64
C VAL A 5 -0.16 -42.05 -13.97
N ALA A 6 -1.49 -41.99 -13.87
CA ALA A 6 -2.28 -40.79 -14.13
C ALA A 6 -3.08 -40.41 -12.88
N ASP A 7 -2.39 -40.15 -11.76
CA ASP A 7 -2.96 -39.50 -10.57
C ASP A 7 -1.88 -38.65 -9.87
N ILE A 8 -1.20 -37.81 -10.64
CA ILE A 8 -0.45 -36.66 -10.11
C ILE A 8 -0.97 -35.41 -10.81
N GLY A 9 -2.28 -35.26 -10.81
CA GLY A 9 -2.95 -34.01 -11.12
C GLY A 9 -2.90 -33.11 -9.89
N CYS A 10 -1.73 -32.51 -9.64
CA CYS A 10 -1.55 -31.42 -8.69
C CYS A 10 -2.35 -30.20 -9.17
N TRP A 11 -3.64 -30.16 -8.85
CA TRP A 11 -4.53 -29.02 -9.09
C TRP A 11 -4.69 -28.22 -7.80
N CYS A 12 -3.61 -27.54 -7.40
CA CYS A 12 -3.67 -26.37 -6.54
C CYS A 12 -2.76 -25.28 -7.13
N PHE A 13 -2.86 -25.05 -8.44
CA PHE A 13 -2.23 -23.91 -9.09
C PHE A 13 -3.06 -22.68 -8.74
N ASN A 14 -2.50 -21.85 -7.87
CA ASN A 14 -3.09 -20.67 -7.27
C ASN A 14 -3.75 -19.76 -8.33
N GLY A 15 -4.98 -19.29 -8.07
CA GLY A 15 -5.77 -18.41 -8.93
C GLY A 15 -5.22 -16.98 -9.09
N VAL A 16 -3.89 -16.80 -9.10
CA VAL A 16 -3.22 -15.52 -9.30
C VAL A 16 -2.92 -15.27 -10.79
N ASP A 17 -2.91 -16.31 -11.62
CA ASP A 17 -2.51 -16.19 -13.04
C ASP A 17 -3.60 -15.65 -13.97
N ALA A 18 -4.87 -15.61 -13.54
CA ALA A 18 -5.95 -15.09 -14.37
C ALA A 18 -5.95 -13.55 -14.50
N LEU A 19 -5.34 -12.83 -13.56
CA LEU A 19 -5.24 -11.36 -13.59
C LEU A 19 -3.98 -10.85 -14.32
N ARG A 20 -3.04 -11.75 -14.66
CA ARG A 20 -1.79 -11.41 -15.35
C ARG A 20 -1.98 -11.15 -16.85
N SER A 21 -3.10 -11.60 -17.42
CA SER A 21 -3.40 -11.46 -18.85
C SER A 21 -3.72 -10.03 -19.31
N GLN A 22 -3.97 -9.08 -18.40
CA GLN A 22 -4.39 -7.72 -18.77
C GLN A 22 -3.24 -6.70 -18.90
N VAL A 23 -2.01 -7.02 -18.44
CA VAL A 23 -0.86 -6.09 -18.51
C VAL A 23 -0.18 -6.09 -19.89
N GLU A 24 -0.67 -6.91 -20.82
CA GLU A 24 0.01 -7.21 -22.09
C GLU A 24 -0.01 -6.08 -23.14
N THR A 25 -0.52 -4.89 -22.84
CA THR A 25 -0.75 -3.89 -23.89
C THR A 25 0.27 -2.74 -23.82
N MET A 26 1.20 -2.77 -24.78
CA MET A 26 2.15 -1.71 -25.21
C MET A 26 3.41 -1.47 -24.37
N ILE A 27 3.40 -1.58 -23.04
CA ILE A 27 4.55 -1.14 -22.22
C ILE A 27 5.61 -2.24 -22.00
N GLN A 28 5.20 -3.51 -21.94
CA GLN A 28 6.12 -4.64 -21.73
C GLN A 28 7.25 -4.73 -22.77
N PRO A 29 7.00 -4.63 -24.10
CA PRO A 29 8.10 -4.76 -25.08
C PRO A 29 9.12 -3.63 -24.95
N VAL A 30 8.67 -2.40 -24.66
CA VAL A 30 9.55 -1.22 -24.50
C VAL A 30 10.48 -1.39 -23.29
N ILE A 31 9.99 -1.99 -22.21
CA ILE A 31 10.81 -2.26 -21.02
C ILE A 31 11.91 -3.28 -21.35
N LEU A 32 11.60 -4.33 -22.11
CA LEU A 32 12.57 -5.36 -22.48
C LEU A 32 13.69 -4.82 -23.38
N GLU A 33 13.35 -3.99 -24.36
CA GLU A 33 14.34 -3.31 -25.22
C GLU A 33 15.29 -2.43 -24.39
N LYS A 34 14.74 -1.66 -23.43
CA LYS A 34 15.54 -0.79 -22.58
C LYS A 34 16.40 -1.52 -21.55
N LEU A 35 15.98 -2.68 -21.09
CA LEU A 35 16.80 -3.52 -20.21
C LEU A 35 18.01 -4.10 -20.95
N ALA A 36 17.89 -4.41 -22.24
CA ALA A 36 18.99 -4.92 -23.06
C ALA A 36 20.08 -3.87 -23.34
N GLU A 37 19.73 -2.58 -23.36
CA GLU A 37 20.68 -1.47 -23.55
C GLU A 37 21.51 -1.15 -22.29
N LEU A 38 21.09 -1.61 -21.10
CA LEU A 38 21.68 -1.23 -19.81
C LEU A 38 22.80 -2.19 -19.37
N PRO A 39 23.89 -1.67 -18.76
CA PRO A 39 24.92 -2.50 -18.13
C PRO A 39 24.38 -3.24 -16.90
N GLU A 40 24.98 -4.39 -16.60
CA GLU A 40 24.54 -5.33 -15.56
C GLU A 40 24.36 -4.69 -14.17
N SER A 41 25.20 -3.69 -13.84
CA SER A 41 25.10 -2.96 -12.57
C SER A 41 23.81 -2.15 -12.40
N LEU A 42 23.21 -1.66 -13.49
CA LEU A 42 21.95 -0.90 -13.42
C LEU A 42 20.73 -1.82 -13.47
N GLN A 43 20.88 -3.03 -14.02
CA GLN A 43 19.81 -4.02 -14.05
C GLN A 43 19.43 -4.50 -12.64
N THR A 44 20.42 -4.61 -11.75
CA THR A 44 20.18 -4.97 -10.34
C THR A 44 19.39 -3.90 -9.59
N GLU A 45 19.68 -2.61 -9.83
CA GLU A 45 18.91 -1.50 -9.27
C GLU A 45 17.45 -1.53 -9.72
N VAL A 46 17.22 -1.81 -11.02
CA VAL A 46 15.86 -1.95 -11.57
C VAL A 46 15.13 -3.13 -10.94
N LEU A 47 15.81 -4.27 -10.76
CA LEU A 47 15.25 -5.44 -10.07
C LEU A 47 14.77 -5.05 -8.67
N HIS A 48 15.63 -4.42 -7.87
CA HIS A 48 15.26 -3.98 -6.51
C HIS A 48 14.09 -2.99 -6.52
N TYR A 49 14.03 -2.09 -7.49
CA TYR A 49 12.91 -1.16 -7.63
C TYR A 49 11.59 -1.88 -7.97
N ILE A 50 11.63 -2.89 -8.84
CA ILE A 50 10.46 -3.70 -9.17
C ILE A 50 9.96 -4.44 -7.93
N GLU A 51 10.85 -5.06 -7.15
CA GLU A 51 10.50 -5.71 -5.87
C GLU A 51 9.83 -4.72 -4.90
N PHE A 52 10.41 -3.53 -4.75
CA PHE A 52 9.84 -2.46 -3.92
C PHE A 52 8.43 -2.06 -4.37
N LEU A 53 8.19 -1.95 -5.68
CA LEU A 53 6.86 -1.61 -6.21
C LEU A 53 5.82 -2.71 -5.93
N ILE A 54 6.21 -3.98 -6.02
CA ILE A 54 5.34 -5.11 -5.69
C ILE A 54 4.96 -5.07 -4.21
N GLU A 55 5.93 -4.89 -3.33
CA GLU A 55 5.68 -4.76 -1.90
C GLU A 55 4.80 -3.56 -1.57
N LYS A 56 5.06 -2.41 -2.21
CA LYS A 56 4.28 -1.19 -2.00
C LYS A 56 2.82 -1.40 -2.41
N GLN A 57 2.55 -2.09 -3.53
CA GLN A 57 1.18 -2.42 -3.93
C GLN A 57 0.51 -3.37 -2.94
N ALA A 58 1.20 -4.41 -2.48
CA ALA A 58 0.67 -5.34 -1.47
C ALA A 58 0.37 -4.65 -0.13
N LYS A 59 1.20 -3.67 0.29
CA LYS A 59 0.96 -2.87 1.49
C LYS A 59 -0.24 -1.93 1.33
N ASN A 60 -0.41 -1.31 0.16
CA ASN A 60 -1.52 -0.39 -0.10
C ASN A 60 -2.87 -1.09 -0.27
N SER A 61 -2.92 -2.32 -0.79
CA SER A 61 -4.18 -3.08 -0.89
C SER A 61 -4.70 -3.53 0.48
N ASN A 62 -3.81 -3.74 1.44
CA ASN A 62 -4.14 -4.18 2.80
C ASN A 62 -4.34 -3.02 3.80
N GLN A 63 -4.13 -1.78 3.36
CA GLN A 63 -4.53 -0.61 4.13
C GLN A 63 -6.04 -0.42 3.95
N GLU A 64 -6.83 -1.13 4.75
CA GLU A 64 -8.14 -0.63 5.16
C GLU A 64 -7.94 0.84 5.54
N LYS A 65 -8.47 1.75 4.71
CA LYS A 65 -8.42 3.19 4.97
C LYS A 65 -8.78 3.36 6.45
N PRO A 66 -7.94 3.99 7.29
CA PRO A 66 -8.31 4.20 8.67
C PRO A 66 -9.66 4.90 8.62
N THR A 67 -10.69 4.23 9.14
CA THR A 67 -12.03 4.78 9.26
C THR A 67 -11.82 6.17 9.83
N LYS A 68 -12.12 7.22 9.06
CA LYS A 68 -11.80 8.62 9.40
C LYS A 68 -12.11 8.79 10.87
N ARG A 69 -11.09 8.80 11.74
CA ARG A 69 -11.28 8.91 13.18
C ARG A 69 -11.69 10.34 13.42
N GLY A 70 -13.01 10.52 13.31
CA GLY A 70 -13.89 11.68 13.39
C GLY A 70 -13.41 13.01 12.82
N GLY A 71 -14.34 13.69 12.15
CA GLY A 71 -14.12 15.05 11.69
C GLY A 71 -14.01 16.06 12.84
N LEU A 72 -13.97 17.34 12.48
CA LEU A 72 -14.15 18.46 13.41
C LEU A 72 -15.30 18.15 14.39
N GLY A 73 -15.04 18.33 15.70
CA GLY A 73 -16.09 18.21 16.72
C GLY A 73 -16.28 16.83 17.38
N ILE A 74 -15.35 15.87 17.22
CA ILE A 74 -15.38 14.58 17.97
C ILE A 74 -15.59 14.77 19.48
N TRP A 75 -15.03 15.85 20.01
CA TRP A 75 -15.03 16.15 21.43
C TRP A 75 -16.11 17.14 21.84
N LYS A 76 -17.00 17.53 20.92
CA LYS A 76 -18.11 18.45 21.22
C LYS A 76 -19.02 17.81 22.28
N GLY A 77 -19.18 18.49 23.41
CA GLY A 77 -19.98 18.00 24.54
C GLY A 77 -19.32 16.92 25.40
N LYS A 78 -18.05 16.57 25.16
CA LYS A 78 -17.25 15.71 26.05
C LYS A 78 -16.31 16.49 26.97
N ILE A 79 -16.14 17.79 26.71
CA ILE A 79 -15.29 18.69 27.49
C ILE A 79 -16.20 19.53 28.38
N TRP A 80 -15.90 19.55 29.68
CA TRP A 80 -16.47 20.50 30.63
C TRP A 80 -15.56 21.73 30.68
N MET A 81 -16.13 22.91 30.47
CA MET A 81 -15.45 24.20 30.56
C MET A 81 -15.98 24.92 31.80
N SER A 82 -15.09 25.47 32.63
CA SER A 82 -15.49 26.31 33.76
C SER A 82 -16.05 27.64 33.27
N ASP A 83 -16.98 28.22 34.03
CA ASP A 83 -17.57 29.53 33.70
C ASP A 83 -16.52 30.65 33.70
N ASP A 84 -15.42 30.48 34.44
CA ASP A 84 -14.33 31.46 34.58
C ASP A 84 -13.23 31.32 33.50
N PHE A 85 -13.47 30.56 32.42
CA PHE A 85 -12.44 30.32 31.39
C PHE A 85 -11.95 31.61 30.70
N ASP A 86 -12.83 32.59 30.55
CA ASP A 86 -12.51 33.86 29.90
C ASP A 86 -11.76 34.83 30.84
N GLU A 87 -11.59 34.49 32.12
CA GLU A 87 -10.89 35.35 33.07
C GLU A 87 -9.36 35.32 32.83
N PRO A 88 -8.69 36.49 32.89
CA PRO A 88 -7.25 36.54 32.73
C PRO A 88 -6.55 35.86 33.90
N LEU A 89 -5.67 34.90 33.60
CA LEU A 89 -4.81 34.29 34.61
C LEU A 89 -3.97 35.36 35.30
N GLU A 90 -3.85 35.28 36.61
CA GLU A 90 -3.13 36.28 37.43
C GLU A 90 -1.72 36.54 36.90
N ASP A 91 -1.02 35.49 36.47
CA ASP A 91 0.34 35.56 35.93
C ASP A 91 0.43 36.13 34.50
N LEU A 92 -0.68 36.21 33.77
CA LEU A 92 -0.75 36.71 32.39
C LEU A 92 -1.37 38.11 32.28
N LYS A 93 -1.85 38.68 33.38
CA LYS A 93 -2.45 40.03 33.41
C LYS A 93 -1.51 41.12 32.90
N ASP A 94 -0.21 40.98 33.15
CA ASP A 94 0.80 41.96 32.72
C ASP A 94 1.13 41.91 31.22
N TYR A 95 0.60 40.91 30.48
CA TYR A 95 0.93 40.63 29.08
C TYR A 95 -0.26 40.78 28.11
N MET A 96 -1.47 41.08 28.60
CA MET A 96 -2.67 41.35 27.78
C MET A 96 -3.07 42.82 27.83
#